data_AF-A0A8H6M008-F1
#
_entry.id   AF-A0A8H6M008-F1
#
_cell.length_a   1.000
_cell.length_b   1.000
_cell.length_c   1.000
_cell.angle_alpha   90.00
_cell.angle_beta   90.00
_cell.angle_gamma   90.00
#
_symmetry.space_group_name_H-M   'P 1'
#
loop_
_entity.id
_entity.type
_entity.pdbx_description
1 polymer ?
#
loop_
_entity_poly.entity_id
_entity_poly.type
_entity_poly.pdbx_seq_one_letter_code
_entity_poly.pdbx_strand_id
1 'polypeptide(L)'
;MSVLARAWASYTPIERRNIGIYIAGIMFYKLGLEFFNGSITTLATDRFNAANTFTKLGAAQGINQAAQCIGAILIAPLVKKFPTRSVLSTAIILFALMTALLLIVDAATGGHFKDLETNKPRYGSWHPNLIFLVWTISGVCYGMVELLRRVIPADIVGGDVSKLRRMDAVVHVFYEVAGTAGAVASSSAISRWGNNYSFFLTPAFFAIAGGIWICISILNFTSSAGVKDELDAQGLTAVVKSKKPTRNWFIGVMRGLVSFGESVWVGARLIFTNRAFVWLLPSYAIALYLHRFLENSLAPAFAKRTLTVSAWSQIIVGGSNFGELLGALSVFLLSDSVPTPLPWIRFDAVALNIVWILPAFAKIVTNDVRWAWKVAVCFVPISMGWAAGDVSLTAYIQSALTDSHFKHPTVSALGAVMAFLYATYIAVNAVLSTVLGKVIDKDFEAHNNIINSLQMVGGVHFTVACTVILASTFIPKGAFSFNPKSLGSIKGSRPTRDLQLHVVHGEEDDDVSQYEKETIVSSLRGDSSSKSAAMV
;
A
#
# COMPACT_ATOMS: atom_id res chain seq x y z
N MET A 1 -29.85 -18.03 5.94
CA MET A 1 -28.51 -18.13 5.31
C MET A 1 -27.68 -16.91 5.69
N SER A 2 -26.46 -17.10 6.20
CA SER A 2 -25.55 -16.00 6.55
C SER A 2 -25.25 -15.11 5.33
N VAL A 3 -24.90 -13.85 5.56
CA VAL A 3 -24.50 -12.89 4.51
C VAL A 3 -23.37 -13.47 3.64
N LEU A 4 -22.43 -14.17 4.27
CA LEU A 4 -21.34 -14.90 3.61
C LEU A 4 -21.84 -16.02 2.70
N ALA A 5 -22.81 -16.82 3.13
CA ALA A 5 -23.36 -17.92 2.32
C ALA A 5 -24.09 -17.40 1.06
N ARG A 6 -24.84 -16.30 1.19
CA ARG A 6 -25.50 -15.64 0.04
C ARG A 6 -24.50 -14.98 -0.90
N ALA A 7 -23.43 -14.39 -0.37
CA ALA A 7 -22.35 -13.83 -1.17
C ALA A 7 -21.60 -14.93 -1.94
N TRP A 8 -21.29 -16.06 -1.30
CA TRP A 8 -20.59 -17.18 -1.93
C TRP A 8 -21.42 -17.84 -3.05
N ALA A 9 -22.73 -17.91 -2.87
CA ALA A 9 -23.66 -18.42 -3.88
C ALA A 9 -23.71 -17.56 -5.16
N SER A 10 -23.36 -16.26 -5.08
CA SER A 10 -23.40 -15.33 -6.22
C SER A 10 -22.25 -15.48 -7.22
N TYR A 11 -21.20 -16.23 -6.86
CA TYR A 11 -20.07 -16.51 -7.74
C TYR A 11 -20.28 -17.78 -8.57
N THR A 12 -19.71 -17.83 -9.77
CA THR A 12 -19.63 -19.05 -10.58
C THR A 12 -18.71 -20.09 -9.92
N PRO A 13 -18.82 -21.39 -10.23
CA PRO A 13 -17.92 -22.40 -9.66
C PRO A 13 -16.44 -22.12 -9.92
N ILE A 14 -16.11 -21.55 -11.09
CA ILE A 14 -14.73 -21.20 -11.46
C ILE A 14 -14.25 -19.98 -10.68
N GLU A 15 -15.10 -18.95 -10.55
CA GLU A 15 -14.83 -17.78 -9.69
C GLU A 15 -14.56 -18.24 -8.24
N ARG A 16 -15.43 -19.09 -7.65
CA ARG A 16 -15.25 -19.61 -6.28
C ARG A 16 -13.92 -20.34 -6.11
N ARG A 17 -13.56 -21.19 -7.07
CA ARG A 17 -12.29 -21.92 -7.04
C ARG A 17 -11.10 -20.96 -7.10
N ASN A 18 -11.13 -20.00 -8.04
CA ASN A 18 -10.06 -19.03 -8.20
C ASN A 18 -9.95 -18.07 -7.00
N ILE A 19 -11.08 -17.65 -6.41
CA ILE A 19 -11.12 -16.89 -5.15
C ILE A 19 -10.48 -17.70 -4.02
N GLY A 20 -10.83 -18.98 -3.87
CA GLY A 20 -10.24 -19.85 -2.85
C GLY A 20 -8.72 -20.03 -3.01
N ILE A 21 -8.25 -20.26 -4.25
CA ILE A 21 -6.81 -20.35 -4.58
C ILE A 21 -6.12 -19.02 -4.26
N TYR A 22 -6.73 -17.89 -4.64
CA TYR A 22 -6.18 -16.57 -4.40
C TYR A 22 -6.07 -16.25 -2.91
N ILE A 23 -7.11 -16.56 -2.12
CA ILE A 23 -7.11 -16.43 -0.66
C ILE A 23 -6.01 -17.29 -0.03
N ALA A 24 -5.87 -18.55 -0.46
CA ALA A 24 -4.80 -19.41 0.07
C ALA A 24 -3.40 -18.79 -0.20
N GLY A 25 -3.16 -18.33 -1.43
CA GLY A 25 -1.89 -17.70 -1.79
C GLY A 25 -1.64 -16.38 -1.04
N ILE A 26 -2.66 -15.52 -0.88
CA ILE A 26 -2.49 -14.23 -0.18
C ILE A 26 -2.23 -14.43 1.32
N MET A 27 -2.79 -15.47 1.94
CA MET A 27 -2.51 -15.82 3.33
C MET A 27 -1.06 -16.27 3.51
N PHE A 28 -0.55 -17.16 2.65
CA PHE A 28 0.85 -17.57 2.69
C PHE A 28 1.80 -16.40 2.43
N TYR A 29 1.47 -15.55 1.47
CA TYR A 29 2.20 -14.31 1.23
C TYR A 29 2.25 -13.43 2.48
N LYS A 30 1.12 -13.14 3.12
CA LYS A 30 1.10 -12.29 4.31
C LYS A 30 1.82 -12.92 5.50
N LEU A 31 1.68 -14.22 5.72
CA LEU A 31 2.46 -14.95 6.73
C LEU A 31 3.97 -14.79 6.50
N GLY A 32 4.45 -15.02 5.27
CA GLY A 32 5.87 -14.80 4.93
C GLY A 32 6.31 -13.36 5.13
N LEU A 33 5.46 -12.40 4.76
CA LEU A 33 5.75 -10.98 4.90
C LEU A 33 5.94 -10.56 6.36
N GLU A 34 5.06 -11.01 7.27
CA GLU A 34 5.19 -10.70 8.71
C GLU A 34 6.41 -11.37 9.35
N PHE A 35 6.72 -12.61 8.94
CA PHE A 35 7.95 -13.28 9.38
C PHE A 35 9.19 -12.51 8.94
N PHE A 36 9.25 -12.08 7.69
CA PHE A 36 10.38 -11.30 7.18
C PHE A 36 10.46 -9.91 7.81
N ASN A 37 9.38 -9.15 7.82
CA ASN A 37 9.35 -7.79 8.37
C ASN A 37 9.73 -7.77 9.85
N GLY A 38 9.18 -8.70 10.64
CA GLY A 38 9.54 -8.82 12.05
C GLY A 38 10.99 -9.19 12.26
N SER A 39 11.50 -10.12 11.47
CA SER A 39 12.89 -10.56 11.63
C SER A 39 13.89 -9.53 11.14
N ILE A 40 13.69 -8.91 9.97
CA ILE A 40 14.62 -7.91 9.44
C ILE A 40 14.63 -6.63 10.29
N THR A 41 13.47 -6.23 10.83
CA THR A 41 13.38 -5.10 11.76
C THR A 41 14.12 -5.40 13.06
N THR A 42 13.89 -6.57 13.65
CA THR A 42 14.58 -6.94 14.91
C THR A 42 16.07 -7.18 14.70
N LEU A 43 16.47 -7.75 13.56
CA LEU A 43 17.86 -7.90 13.15
C LEU A 43 18.55 -6.54 12.99
N ALA A 44 17.89 -5.58 12.34
CA ALA A 44 18.38 -4.21 12.22
C ALA A 44 18.53 -3.55 13.60
N THR A 45 17.53 -3.67 14.48
CA THR A 45 17.61 -3.08 15.83
C THR A 45 18.66 -3.71 16.73
N ASP A 46 19.03 -4.96 16.49
CA ASP A 46 20.01 -5.68 17.31
C ASP A 46 21.44 -5.57 16.75
N ARG A 47 21.62 -5.42 15.43
CA ARG A 47 22.94 -5.37 14.78
C ARG A 47 23.42 -3.96 14.43
N PHE A 48 22.53 -2.98 14.29
CA PHE A 48 22.98 -1.60 14.14
C PHE A 48 23.61 -1.09 15.44
N ASN A 49 24.51 -0.11 15.31
CA ASN A 49 25.16 0.48 16.46
C ASN A 49 24.10 1.19 17.32
N ALA A 50 24.19 0.99 18.65
CA ALA A 50 23.27 1.57 19.62
C ALA A 50 23.09 3.09 19.47
N ALA A 51 24.12 3.82 19.02
CA ALA A 51 24.10 5.28 18.84
C ALA A 51 23.35 5.75 17.57
N ASN A 52 23.01 4.85 16.64
CA ASN A 52 22.32 5.20 15.40
C ASN A 52 21.33 4.13 14.94
N THR A 53 20.77 3.37 15.88
CA THR A 53 19.92 2.22 15.59
C THR A 53 18.64 2.63 14.88
N PHE A 54 17.86 3.54 15.47
CA PHE A 54 16.57 3.94 14.93
C PHE A 54 16.69 4.94 13.79
N THR A 55 17.77 5.72 13.76
CA THR A 55 18.14 6.54 12.60
C THR A 55 18.34 5.67 11.36
N LYS A 56 19.17 4.62 11.49
CA LYS A 56 19.42 3.70 10.37
C LYS A 56 18.20 2.86 10.03
N LEU A 57 17.41 2.44 11.02
CA LEU A 57 16.17 1.71 10.79
C LEU A 57 15.18 2.54 9.95
N GLY A 58 14.95 3.79 10.35
CA GLY A 58 14.08 4.71 9.61
C GLY A 58 14.56 4.95 8.19
N ALA A 59 15.89 5.13 7.99
CA ALA A 59 16.46 5.28 6.67
C ALA A 59 16.31 4.02 5.80
N ALA A 60 16.56 2.84 6.34
CA ALA A 60 16.42 1.57 5.63
C ALA A 60 14.96 1.32 5.20
N GLN A 61 14.00 1.62 6.09
CA GLN A 61 12.57 1.54 5.80
C GLN A 61 12.14 2.55 4.74
N GLY A 62 12.61 3.80 4.80
CA GLY A 62 12.33 4.82 3.80
C GLY A 62 12.82 4.43 2.41
N ILE A 63 14.05 3.90 2.31
CA ILE A 63 14.60 3.42 1.04
C ILE A 63 13.82 2.18 0.54
N ASN A 64 13.45 1.26 1.44
CA ASN A 64 12.61 0.12 1.09
C ASN A 64 11.26 0.57 0.49
N GLN A 65 10.59 1.57 1.08
CA GLN A 65 9.32 2.10 0.55
C GLN A 65 9.50 2.81 -0.80
N ALA A 66 10.57 3.57 -0.97
CA ALA A 66 10.90 4.16 -2.27
C ALA A 66 11.14 3.07 -3.34
N ALA A 67 11.80 1.97 -2.97
CA ALA A 67 11.99 0.82 -3.85
C ALA A 67 10.69 0.10 -4.20
N GLN A 68 9.69 0.09 -3.30
CA GLN A 68 8.35 -0.42 -3.62
C GLN A 68 7.68 0.38 -4.74
N CYS A 69 7.84 1.72 -4.78
CA CYS A 69 7.36 2.52 -5.92
C CYS A 69 8.01 2.09 -7.24
N ILE A 70 9.33 1.87 -7.22
CA ILE A 70 10.05 1.37 -8.40
C ILE A 70 9.45 0.02 -8.82
N GLY A 71 9.27 -0.91 -7.88
CA GLY A 71 8.63 -2.21 -8.13
C GLY A 71 7.26 -2.08 -8.82
N ALA A 72 6.42 -1.18 -8.33
CA ALA A 72 5.11 -0.93 -8.90
C ALA A 72 5.18 -0.41 -10.35
N ILE A 73 6.14 0.48 -10.66
CA ILE A 73 6.39 0.99 -12.02
C ILE A 73 6.85 -0.13 -12.97
N LEU A 74 7.66 -1.08 -12.49
CA LEU A 74 8.18 -2.18 -13.31
C LEU A 74 7.09 -3.13 -13.81
N ILE A 75 5.93 -3.18 -13.16
CA ILE A 75 4.82 -4.07 -13.53
C ILE A 75 4.13 -3.66 -14.81
N ALA A 76 3.89 -2.36 -15.01
CA ALA A 76 3.10 -1.86 -16.12
C ALA A 76 3.52 -2.43 -17.49
N PRO A 77 4.83 -2.49 -17.85
CA PRO A 77 5.26 -3.15 -19.08
C PRO A 77 5.20 -4.70 -19.03
N LEU A 78 5.30 -5.32 -17.85
CA LEU A 78 5.28 -6.78 -17.68
C LEU A 78 3.89 -7.37 -17.87
N VAL A 79 2.86 -6.79 -17.25
CA VAL A 79 1.48 -7.30 -17.36
C VAL A 79 0.87 -7.08 -18.74
N LYS A 80 1.45 -6.20 -19.53
CA LYS A 80 1.12 -6.07 -20.97
C LYS A 80 1.58 -7.25 -21.80
N LYS A 81 2.70 -7.86 -21.42
CA LYS A 81 3.37 -8.90 -22.20
C LYS A 81 3.10 -10.30 -21.67
N PHE A 82 2.86 -10.43 -20.36
CA PHE A 82 2.72 -11.70 -19.67
C PHE A 82 1.47 -11.74 -18.79
N PRO A 83 0.91 -12.94 -18.52
CA PRO A 83 -0.27 -13.07 -17.65
C PRO A 83 -0.01 -12.54 -16.25
N THR A 84 -0.97 -11.78 -15.70
CA THR A 84 -0.93 -11.23 -14.33
C THR A 84 -0.50 -12.29 -13.31
N ARG A 85 -1.07 -13.49 -13.39
CA ARG A 85 -0.72 -14.63 -12.52
C ARG A 85 0.76 -15.04 -12.60
N SER A 86 1.34 -15.01 -13.80
CA SER A 86 2.73 -15.42 -14.04
C SER A 86 3.69 -14.32 -13.57
N VAL A 87 3.35 -13.05 -13.82
CA VAL A 87 4.11 -11.92 -13.29
C VAL A 87 4.09 -11.93 -11.76
N LEU A 88 2.92 -12.18 -11.15
CA LEU A 88 2.79 -12.27 -9.69
C LEU A 88 3.59 -13.44 -9.12
N SER A 89 3.45 -14.63 -9.69
CA SER A 89 4.20 -15.81 -9.24
C SER A 89 5.71 -15.59 -9.36
N THR A 90 6.19 -15.00 -10.45
CA THR A 90 7.62 -14.73 -10.62
C THR A 90 8.10 -13.67 -9.63
N ALA A 91 7.31 -12.61 -9.40
CA ALA A 91 7.66 -11.57 -8.43
C ALA A 91 7.77 -12.12 -7.01
N ILE A 92 6.85 -12.99 -6.59
CA ILE A 92 6.90 -13.59 -5.24
C ILE A 92 8.01 -14.64 -5.09
N ILE A 93 8.32 -15.40 -6.14
CA ILE A 93 9.48 -16.31 -6.14
C ILE A 93 10.78 -15.52 -6.08
N LEU A 94 10.89 -14.41 -6.81
CA LEU A 94 12.05 -13.52 -6.71
C LEU A 94 12.17 -12.95 -5.28
N PHE A 95 11.05 -12.59 -4.66
CA PHE A 95 11.03 -12.18 -3.26
C PHE A 95 11.51 -13.31 -2.33
N ALA A 96 11.08 -14.56 -2.57
CA ALA A 96 11.56 -15.73 -1.82
C ALA A 96 13.09 -15.86 -1.91
N LEU A 97 13.67 -15.68 -3.10
CA LEU A 97 15.12 -15.72 -3.31
C LEU A 97 15.83 -14.59 -2.56
N MET A 98 15.28 -13.37 -2.59
CA MET A 98 15.89 -12.22 -1.90
C MET A 98 15.87 -12.40 -0.37
N THR A 99 14.79 -12.94 0.18
CA THR A 99 14.73 -13.27 1.61
C THR A 99 15.65 -14.43 1.97
N ALA A 100 15.79 -15.44 1.11
CA ALA A 100 16.72 -16.55 1.30
C ALA A 100 18.20 -16.11 1.27
N LEU A 101 18.54 -15.12 0.45
CA LEU A 101 19.90 -14.61 0.33
C LEU A 101 20.49 -14.18 1.67
N LEU A 102 19.70 -13.53 2.53
CA LEU A 102 20.18 -13.09 3.84
C LEU A 102 20.50 -14.27 4.77
N LEU A 103 19.70 -15.35 4.71
CA LEU A 103 19.96 -16.58 5.45
C LEU A 103 21.24 -17.26 4.96
N ILE A 104 21.42 -17.32 3.64
CA ILE A 104 22.62 -17.91 3.01
C ILE A 104 23.87 -17.12 3.39
N VAL A 105 23.82 -15.78 3.33
CA VAL A 105 24.95 -14.93 3.71
C VAL A 105 25.29 -15.07 5.20
N ASP A 106 24.27 -15.11 6.08
CA ASP A 106 24.51 -15.31 7.51
C ASP A 106 25.16 -16.67 7.78
N ALA A 107 24.62 -17.76 7.21
CA ALA A 107 25.20 -19.10 7.32
C ALA A 107 26.62 -19.18 6.76
N ALA A 108 26.87 -18.62 5.57
CA ALA A 108 28.16 -18.66 4.90
C ALA A 108 29.26 -17.88 5.65
N THR A 109 28.87 -16.97 6.54
CA THR A 109 29.80 -16.17 7.35
C THR A 109 29.83 -16.61 8.83
N GLY A 110 29.34 -17.83 9.12
CA GLY A 110 29.42 -18.46 10.43
C GLY A 110 28.25 -18.19 11.37
N GLY A 111 27.14 -17.64 10.87
CA GLY A 111 25.92 -17.43 11.63
C GLY A 111 25.19 -18.74 11.90
N HIS A 112 24.63 -18.88 13.09
CA HIS A 112 23.88 -20.05 13.52
C HIS A 112 22.54 -19.66 14.13
N PHE A 113 21.64 -20.65 14.25
CA PHE A 113 20.46 -20.52 15.08
C PHE A 113 20.86 -20.07 16.49
N LYS A 114 19.95 -19.33 17.12
CA LYS A 114 20.10 -18.90 18.51
C LYS A 114 20.47 -20.08 19.40
N ASP A 115 21.48 -19.86 20.23
CA ASP A 115 21.98 -20.87 21.15
C ASP A 115 20.94 -21.18 22.23
N LEU A 116 20.61 -22.46 22.38
CA LEU A 116 19.63 -22.92 23.36
C LEU A 116 20.15 -22.82 24.79
N GLU A 117 21.47 -22.92 24.99
CA GLU A 117 22.09 -22.91 26.32
C GLU A 117 22.31 -21.47 26.83
N THR A 118 22.88 -20.61 25.98
CA THR A 118 23.17 -19.22 26.35
C THR A 118 22.03 -18.25 26.04
N ASN A 119 21.01 -18.67 25.29
CA ASN A 119 19.90 -17.85 24.84
C ASN A 119 20.35 -16.58 24.06
N LYS A 120 21.55 -16.59 23.48
CA LYS A 120 22.15 -15.47 22.74
C LYS A 120 22.08 -15.71 21.22
N PRO A 121 21.74 -14.68 20.41
CA PRO A 121 21.85 -14.75 18.97
C PRO A 121 23.31 -14.98 18.52
N ARG A 122 23.53 -15.77 17.47
CA ARG A 122 24.85 -16.03 16.87
C ARG A 122 24.86 -15.57 15.42
N TYR A 123 25.34 -14.35 15.20
CA TYR A 123 25.38 -13.72 13.88
C TYR A 123 26.60 -14.13 13.05
N GLY A 124 26.43 -14.16 11.74
CA GLY A 124 27.55 -14.23 10.82
C GLY A 124 28.39 -12.95 10.82
N SER A 125 29.63 -13.05 10.35
CA SER A 125 30.61 -11.95 10.33
C SER A 125 30.36 -10.87 9.24
N TRP A 126 29.24 -10.93 8.52
CA TRP A 126 28.87 -9.94 7.51
C TRP A 126 28.54 -8.57 8.11
N HIS A 127 28.81 -7.51 7.34
CA HIS A 127 28.64 -6.12 7.80
C HIS A 127 27.15 -5.73 7.91
N PRO A 128 26.65 -5.23 9.06
CA PRO A 128 25.21 -4.94 9.27
C PRO A 128 24.56 -4.04 8.22
N ASN A 129 25.30 -3.09 7.63
CA ASN A 129 24.78 -2.25 6.55
C ASN A 129 24.30 -3.03 5.31
N LEU A 130 24.64 -4.32 5.14
CA LEU A 130 24.08 -5.16 4.08
C LEU A 130 22.54 -5.27 4.17
N ILE A 131 21.97 -5.05 5.36
CA ILE A 131 20.51 -4.94 5.55
C ILE A 131 19.92 -3.88 4.62
N PHE A 132 20.58 -2.74 4.41
CA PHE A 132 20.09 -1.71 3.48
C PHE A 132 19.93 -2.27 2.07
N LEU A 133 20.93 -3.00 1.57
CA LEU A 133 20.90 -3.55 0.22
C LEU A 133 19.79 -4.59 0.08
N VAL A 134 19.76 -5.59 0.97
CA VAL A 134 18.79 -6.69 0.89
C VAL A 134 17.36 -6.17 1.08
N TRP A 135 17.15 -5.27 2.03
CA TRP A 135 15.82 -4.72 2.28
C TRP A 135 15.36 -3.83 1.12
N THR A 136 16.25 -3.05 0.50
CA THR A 136 15.93 -2.24 -0.69
C THR A 136 15.50 -3.11 -1.87
N ILE A 137 16.27 -4.15 -2.20
CA ILE A 137 15.94 -5.06 -3.31
C ILE A 137 14.64 -5.82 -3.02
N SER A 138 14.45 -6.25 -1.77
CA SER A 138 13.19 -6.84 -1.31
C SER A 138 12.01 -5.88 -1.48
N GLY A 139 12.23 -4.57 -1.31
CA GLY A 139 11.24 -3.52 -1.55
C GLY A 139 10.73 -3.50 -2.99
N VAL A 140 11.60 -3.68 -3.98
CA VAL A 140 11.19 -3.79 -5.39
C VAL A 140 10.23 -4.97 -5.58
N CYS A 141 10.57 -6.14 -5.06
CA CYS A 141 9.73 -7.34 -5.16
C CYS A 141 8.40 -7.15 -4.42
N TYR A 142 8.45 -6.56 -3.23
CA TYR A 142 7.27 -6.26 -2.43
C TYR A 142 6.32 -5.32 -3.15
N GLY A 143 6.82 -4.20 -3.70
CA GLY A 143 6.01 -3.27 -4.50
C GLY A 143 5.39 -3.91 -5.73
N MET A 144 6.08 -4.90 -6.33
CA MET A 144 5.49 -5.67 -7.41
C MET A 144 4.28 -6.50 -6.95
N VAL A 145 4.47 -7.31 -5.90
CA VAL A 145 3.40 -8.17 -5.38
C VAL A 145 2.20 -7.34 -4.89
N GLU A 146 2.46 -6.20 -4.24
CA GLU A 146 1.45 -5.30 -3.70
C GLU A 146 0.54 -4.66 -4.75
N LEU A 147 1.06 -4.30 -5.92
CA LEU A 147 0.22 -3.82 -7.02
C LEU A 147 -0.60 -4.98 -7.62
N LEU A 148 0.03 -6.12 -7.91
CA LEU A 148 -0.63 -7.24 -8.57
C LEU A 148 -1.75 -7.86 -7.73
N ARG A 149 -1.61 -7.89 -6.40
CA ARG A 149 -2.67 -8.37 -5.50
C ARG A 149 -3.94 -7.52 -5.59
N ARG A 150 -3.85 -6.25 -5.96
CA ARG A 150 -5.03 -5.38 -6.14
C ARG A 150 -5.70 -5.59 -7.50
N VAL A 151 -4.92 -5.99 -8.49
CA VAL A 151 -5.40 -6.27 -9.86
C VAL A 151 -6.14 -7.61 -9.97
N ILE A 152 -5.66 -8.65 -9.27
CA ILE A 152 -6.19 -10.02 -9.43
C ILE A 152 -7.68 -10.18 -9.09
N PRO A 153 -8.23 -9.54 -8.03
CA PRO A 153 -9.66 -9.61 -7.78
C PRO A 153 -10.50 -9.21 -8.99
N ALA A 154 -10.17 -8.10 -9.65
CA ALA A 154 -10.84 -7.66 -10.87
C ALA A 154 -10.64 -8.63 -12.04
N ASP A 155 -9.47 -9.26 -12.15
CA ASP A 155 -9.21 -10.31 -13.16
C ASP A 155 -10.04 -11.59 -12.93
N ILE A 156 -10.42 -11.89 -11.68
CA ILE A 156 -11.20 -13.10 -11.33
C ILE A 156 -12.71 -12.90 -11.51
N VAL A 157 -13.29 -11.81 -11.00
CA VAL A 157 -14.75 -11.59 -11.01
C VAL A 157 -15.23 -10.62 -12.09
N GLY A 158 -14.32 -9.97 -12.82
CA GLY A 158 -14.65 -8.98 -13.85
C GLY A 158 -15.10 -7.64 -13.26
N GLY A 159 -15.83 -6.86 -14.06
CA GLY A 159 -16.27 -5.50 -13.72
C GLY A 159 -17.54 -5.39 -12.88
N ASP A 160 -18.08 -6.49 -12.33
CA ASP A 160 -19.25 -6.44 -11.44
C ASP A 160 -18.83 -5.87 -10.08
N VAL A 161 -19.19 -4.61 -9.85
CA VAL A 161 -18.84 -3.83 -8.65
C VAL A 161 -19.33 -4.52 -7.37
N SER A 162 -20.51 -5.15 -7.38
CA SER A 162 -21.07 -5.81 -6.19
C SER A 162 -20.30 -7.08 -5.85
N LYS A 163 -19.94 -7.88 -6.85
CA LYS A 163 -19.07 -9.06 -6.68
C LYS A 163 -17.66 -8.68 -6.26
N LEU A 164 -17.06 -7.69 -6.91
CA LEU A 164 -15.71 -7.21 -6.62
C LEU A 164 -15.59 -6.71 -5.19
N ARG A 165 -16.51 -5.85 -4.74
CA ARG A 165 -16.54 -5.32 -3.37
C ARG A 165 -16.63 -6.44 -2.32
N ARG A 166 -17.43 -7.47 -2.58
CA ARG A 166 -17.58 -8.62 -1.66
C ARG A 166 -16.33 -9.49 -1.65
N MET A 167 -15.72 -9.73 -2.81
CA MET A 167 -14.47 -10.49 -2.92
C MET A 167 -13.35 -9.76 -2.19
N ASP A 168 -13.17 -8.47 -2.44
CA ASP A 168 -12.12 -7.64 -1.86
C ASP A 168 -12.21 -7.63 -0.33
N ALA A 169 -13.40 -7.43 0.23
CA ALA A 169 -13.63 -7.51 1.68
C ALA A 169 -13.25 -8.89 2.27
N VAL A 170 -13.63 -9.99 1.61
CA VAL A 170 -13.30 -11.35 2.09
C VAL A 170 -11.80 -11.61 2.03
N VAL A 171 -11.15 -11.25 0.91
CA VAL A 171 -9.69 -11.36 0.74
C VAL A 171 -8.97 -10.56 1.82
N HIS A 172 -9.41 -9.32 2.08
CA HIS A 172 -8.83 -8.44 3.07
C HIS A 172 -8.94 -9.01 4.49
N VAL A 173 -10.08 -9.60 4.85
CA VAL A 173 -10.26 -10.28 6.15
C VAL A 173 -9.25 -11.43 6.30
N PHE A 174 -9.13 -12.32 5.31
CA PHE A 174 -8.17 -13.43 5.39
C PHE A 174 -6.72 -12.95 5.38
N TYR A 175 -6.42 -11.88 4.64
CA TYR A 175 -5.12 -11.22 4.64
C TYR A 175 -4.78 -10.72 6.06
N GLU A 176 -5.66 -9.99 6.74
CA GLU A 176 -5.36 -9.47 8.08
C GLU A 176 -5.40 -10.54 9.18
N VAL A 177 -6.20 -11.59 9.03
CA VAL A 177 -6.12 -12.78 9.90
C VAL A 177 -4.74 -13.44 9.79
N ALA A 178 -4.24 -13.63 8.56
CA ALA A 178 -2.89 -14.14 8.33
C ALA A 178 -1.81 -13.17 8.84
N GLY A 179 -2.03 -11.85 8.71
CA GLY A 179 -1.14 -10.82 9.24
C GLY A 179 -1.03 -10.84 10.76
N THR A 180 -2.16 -10.94 11.45
CA THR A 180 -2.21 -11.01 12.91
C THR A 180 -1.53 -12.28 13.41
N ALA A 181 -1.86 -13.43 12.83
CA ALA A 181 -1.25 -14.71 13.19
C ALA A 181 0.26 -14.74 12.87
N GLY A 182 0.65 -14.18 11.71
CA GLY A 182 2.03 -14.10 11.25
C GLY A 182 2.91 -13.26 12.17
N ALA A 183 2.44 -12.09 12.61
CA ALA A 183 3.19 -11.22 13.52
C ALA A 183 3.38 -11.88 14.91
N VAL A 184 2.33 -12.47 15.48
CA VAL A 184 2.46 -13.17 16.78
C VAL A 184 3.38 -14.40 16.65
N ALA A 185 3.25 -15.17 15.57
CA ALA A 185 4.11 -16.32 15.31
C ALA A 185 5.57 -15.91 15.06
N SER A 186 5.82 -14.79 14.36
CA SER A 186 7.16 -14.26 14.11
C SER A 186 7.83 -13.84 15.42
N SER A 187 7.11 -13.25 16.38
CA SER A 187 7.65 -12.97 17.73
C SER A 187 8.15 -14.24 18.41
N SER A 188 7.40 -15.35 18.31
CA SER A 188 7.81 -16.63 18.88
C SER A 188 9.02 -17.20 18.14
N ALA A 189 9.03 -17.11 16.82
CA ALA A 189 10.13 -17.55 15.97
C ALA A 189 11.43 -16.79 16.29
N ILE A 190 11.39 -15.46 16.41
CA ILE A 190 12.55 -14.63 16.79
C ILE A 190 13.06 -15.03 18.18
N SER A 191 12.14 -15.28 19.11
CA SER A 191 12.50 -15.65 20.48
C SER A 191 13.19 -17.02 20.56
N ARG A 192 12.77 -17.99 19.73
CA ARG A 192 13.31 -19.37 19.72
C ARG A 192 14.53 -19.54 18.82
N TRP A 193 14.51 -18.96 17.63
CA TRP A 193 15.49 -19.23 16.57
C TRP A 193 16.49 -18.09 16.36
N GLY A 194 16.24 -16.93 16.96
CA GLY A 194 17.02 -15.71 16.72
C GLY A 194 16.50 -14.93 15.52
N ASN A 195 16.69 -13.63 15.53
CA ASN A 195 16.25 -12.72 14.46
C ASN A 195 16.97 -12.93 13.11
N ASN A 196 18.14 -13.58 13.09
CA ASN A 196 18.87 -13.93 11.88
C ASN A 196 18.30 -15.15 11.14
N TYR A 197 17.63 -16.07 11.84
CA TYR A 197 17.04 -17.27 11.23
C TYR A 197 15.53 -17.35 11.36
N SER A 198 14.88 -16.51 12.16
CA SER A 198 13.43 -16.58 12.40
C SER A 198 12.57 -16.49 11.15
N PHE A 199 13.08 -15.87 10.08
CA PHE A 199 12.41 -15.77 8.79
C PHE A 199 12.74 -16.91 7.81
N PHE A 200 13.33 -18.03 8.27
CA PHE A 200 13.60 -19.19 7.40
C PHE A 200 12.35 -19.79 6.75
N LEU A 201 11.17 -19.58 7.36
CA LEU A 201 9.88 -19.98 6.78
C LEU A 201 9.41 -19.03 5.67
N THR A 202 9.95 -17.81 5.57
CA THR A 202 9.51 -16.83 4.58
C THR A 202 9.73 -17.31 3.14
N PRO A 203 10.94 -17.77 2.74
CA PRO A 203 11.13 -18.30 1.40
C PRO A 203 10.17 -19.44 1.07
N ALA A 204 9.90 -20.33 2.03
CA ALA A 204 8.97 -21.44 1.84
C ALA A 204 7.53 -20.94 1.64
N PHE A 205 7.05 -20.02 2.48
CA PHE A 205 5.72 -19.44 2.33
C PHE A 205 5.56 -18.67 1.03
N PHE A 206 6.57 -17.91 0.61
CA PHE A 206 6.57 -17.19 -0.67
C PHE A 206 6.60 -18.14 -1.87
N ALA A 207 7.39 -19.22 -1.81
CA ALA A 207 7.41 -20.24 -2.86
C ALA A 207 6.07 -20.97 -2.97
N ILE A 208 5.45 -21.32 -1.84
CA ILE A 208 4.11 -21.92 -1.79
C ILE A 208 3.07 -20.94 -2.37
N ALA A 209 3.10 -19.66 -1.97
CA ALA A 209 2.21 -18.63 -2.52
C ALA A 209 2.34 -18.52 -4.05
N GLY A 210 3.58 -18.48 -4.57
CA GLY A 210 3.85 -18.49 -6.00
C GLY A 210 3.29 -19.73 -6.69
N GLY A 211 3.58 -20.92 -6.16
CA GLY A 211 3.06 -22.19 -6.68
C GLY A 211 1.53 -22.24 -6.72
N ILE A 212 0.86 -21.78 -5.66
CA ILE A 212 -0.61 -21.69 -5.58
C ILE A 212 -1.14 -20.72 -6.64
N TRP A 213 -0.54 -19.54 -6.79
CA TRP A 213 -1.02 -18.52 -7.72
C TRP A 213 -0.84 -18.90 -9.19
N ILE A 214 0.11 -19.77 -9.55
CA ILE A 214 0.20 -20.36 -10.89
C ILE A 214 -1.07 -21.15 -11.23
N CYS A 215 -1.70 -21.79 -10.24
CA CYS A 215 -2.91 -22.59 -10.42
C CYS A 215 -4.18 -21.74 -10.64
N ILE A 216 -4.13 -20.42 -10.47
CA ILE A 216 -5.26 -19.54 -10.82
C ILE A 216 -5.50 -19.66 -12.32
N SER A 217 -6.69 -20.10 -12.70
CA SER A 217 -7.04 -20.19 -14.12
C SER A 217 -7.21 -18.81 -14.72
N ILE A 218 -6.70 -18.64 -15.94
CA ILE A 218 -6.84 -17.42 -16.73
C ILE A 218 -8.32 -17.29 -17.12
N LEU A 219 -9.10 -16.60 -16.30
CA LEU A 219 -10.52 -16.39 -16.59
C LEU A 219 -10.72 -15.32 -17.67
N ASN A 220 -9.89 -14.27 -17.70
CA ASN A 220 -9.97 -13.19 -18.70
C ASN A 220 -8.63 -12.44 -18.85
N PHE A 221 -7.66 -12.98 -19.60
CA PHE A 221 -6.47 -12.21 -20.02
C PHE A 221 -6.85 -10.93 -20.83
N THR A 222 -8.12 -10.86 -21.28
CA THR A 222 -8.72 -9.78 -22.05
C THR A 222 -9.36 -8.68 -21.19
N SER A 223 -9.48 -8.83 -19.87
CA SER A 223 -10.03 -7.77 -19.00
C SER A 223 -8.98 -6.70 -18.72
N SER A 224 -8.60 -5.99 -19.79
CA SER A 224 -7.78 -4.79 -19.73
C SER A 224 -8.32 -3.74 -18.74
N ALA A 225 -9.60 -3.80 -18.33
CA ALA A 225 -10.23 -2.80 -17.48
C ALA A 225 -9.68 -2.80 -16.04
N GLY A 226 -9.68 -3.95 -15.32
CA GLY A 226 -9.21 -3.99 -13.93
C GLY A 226 -7.73 -3.66 -13.77
N VAL A 227 -6.90 -4.18 -14.69
CA VAL A 227 -5.47 -3.84 -14.77
C VAL A 227 -5.28 -2.35 -15.09
N LYS A 228 -6.10 -1.78 -15.98
CA LYS A 228 -6.06 -0.34 -16.30
C LYS A 228 -6.45 0.50 -15.09
N ASP A 229 -7.53 0.16 -14.41
CA ASP A 229 -8.05 0.95 -13.28
C ASP A 229 -7.03 1.02 -12.14
N GLU A 230 -6.34 -0.09 -11.85
CA GLU A 230 -5.34 -0.14 -10.77
C GLU A 230 -4.03 0.54 -11.16
N LEU A 231 -3.57 0.36 -12.41
CA LEU A 231 -2.42 1.11 -12.94
C LEU A 231 -2.73 2.59 -13.05
N ASP A 232 -3.96 2.94 -13.40
CA ASP A 232 -4.46 4.31 -13.43
C ASP A 232 -4.45 4.87 -12.02
N ALA A 233 -4.94 4.17 -11.00
CA ALA A 233 -4.87 4.59 -9.60
C ALA A 233 -3.43 4.84 -9.11
N GLN A 234 -2.42 4.23 -9.74
CA GLN A 234 -1.01 4.49 -9.46
C GLN A 234 -0.35 5.53 -10.37
N GLY A 235 -1.09 6.18 -11.27
CA GLY A 235 -0.56 7.20 -12.18
C GLY A 235 0.25 6.64 -13.37
N LEU A 236 0.04 5.37 -13.73
CA LEU A 236 0.79 4.66 -14.78
C LEU A 236 0.02 4.55 -16.11
N THR A 237 -1.00 5.39 -16.30
CA THR A 237 -1.91 5.42 -17.46
C THR A 237 -1.19 5.54 -18.81
N ALA A 238 -0.13 6.36 -18.91
CA ALA A 238 0.57 6.59 -20.18
C ALA A 238 1.33 5.34 -20.66
N VAL A 239 1.80 4.49 -19.75
CA VAL A 239 2.41 3.21 -20.10
C VAL A 239 1.35 2.30 -20.72
N VAL A 240 0.11 2.35 -20.23
CA VAL A 240 -1.00 1.52 -20.69
C VAL A 240 -1.59 1.95 -22.02
N LYS A 241 -1.78 3.25 -22.26
CA LYS A 241 -2.41 3.80 -23.48
C LYS A 241 -1.57 3.72 -24.77
N SER A 242 -0.27 3.45 -24.70
CA SER A 242 0.57 3.33 -25.91
C SER A 242 0.11 2.18 -26.81
N LYS A 243 -0.50 2.51 -27.98
CA LYS A 243 -1.00 1.56 -28.99
C LYS A 243 0.10 0.72 -29.65
N LYS A 244 1.35 1.19 -29.65
CA LYS A 244 2.51 0.41 -30.12
C LYS A 244 3.22 -0.20 -28.90
N PRO A 245 3.38 -1.54 -28.82
CA PRO A 245 4.25 -2.15 -27.83
C PRO A 245 5.67 -1.67 -28.12
N THR A 246 6.24 -0.86 -27.23
CA THR A 246 7.65 -0.48 -27.33
C THR A 246 8.47 -1.76 -27.23
N ARG A 247 9.22 -2.10 -28.28
CA ARG A 247 10.01 -3.35 -28.36
C ARG A 247 11.05 -3.45 -27.23
N ASN A 248 11.42 -2.31 -26.64
CA ASN A 248 12.40 -2.22 -25.54
C ASN A 248 11.71 -2.00 -24.19
N TRP A 249 11.86 -2.95 -23.27
CA TRP A 249 11.33 -2.89 -21.91
C TRP A 249 11.83 -1.67 -21.13
N PHE A 250 13.11 -1.30 -21.28
CA PHE A 250 13.70 -0.13 -20.64
C PHE A 250 12.98 1.19 -21.01
N ILE A 251 12.57 1.35 -22.27
CA ILE A 251 11.81 2.52 -22.70
C ILE A 251 10.44 2.55 -22.01
N GLY A 252 9.83 1.38 -21.81
CA GLY A 252 8.59 1.24 -21.05
C GLY A 252 8.72 1.66 -19.58
N VAL A 253 9.82 1.29 -18.92
CA VAL A 253 10.13 1.69 -17.54
C VAL A 253 10.38 3.19 -17.45
N MET A 254 11.19 3.77 -18.34
CA MET A 254 11.45 5.22 -18.35
C MET A 254 10.17 6.02 -18.58
N ARG A 255 9.31 5.57 -19.50
CA ARG A 255 7.99 6.19 -19.70
C ARG A 255 7.11 6.07 -18.44
N GLY A 256 7.19 4.96 -17.71
CA GLY A 256 6.51 4.78 -16.44
C GLY A 256 6.96 5.77 -15.38
N LEU A 257 8.27 5.99 -15.24
CA LEU A 257 8.83 6.99 -14.33
C LEU A 257 8.35 8.42 -14.67
N VAL A 258 8.37 8.79 -15.95
CA VAL A 258 7.88 10.10 -16.39
C VAL A 258 6.38 10.25 -16.14
N SER A 259 5.58 9.22 -16.47
CA SER A 259 4.12 9.21 -16.22
C SER A 259 3.79 9.33 -14.74
N PHE A 260 4.56 8.66 -13.89
CA PHE A 260 4.39 8.75 -12.44
C PHE A 260 4.69 10.17 -11.94
N GLY A 261 5.81 10.78 -12.38
CA GLY A 261 6.15 12.17 -12.04
C GLY A 261 5.10 13.18 -12.52
N GLU A 262 4.60 13.03 -13.75
CA GLU A 262 3.51 13.84 -14.29
C GLU A 262 2.22 13.68 -13.46
N SER A 263 1.91 12.46 -13.04
CA SER A 263 0.75 12.17 -12.18
C SER A 263 0.87 12.83 -10.81
N VAL A 264 2.05 12.79 -10.18
CA VAL A 264 2.31 13.47 -8.91
C VAL A 264 2.14 14.98 -9.06
N TRP A 265 2.65 15.58 -10.14
CA TRP A 265 2.51 17.01 -10.41
C TRP A 265 1.05 17.43 -10.63
N VAL A 266 0.32 16.72 -11.49
CA VAL A 266 -1.11 16.98 -11.74
C VAL A 266 -1.92 16.76 -10.47
N GLY A 267 -1.59 15.75 -9.67
CA GLY A 267 -2.22 15.45 -8.39
C GLY A 267 -2.03 16.56 -7.36
N ALA A 268 -0.80 17.07 -7.24
CA ALA A 268 -0.49 18.23 -6.41
C ALA A 268 -1.38 19.42 -6.80
N ARG A 269 -1.43 19.74 -8.11
CA ARG A 269 -2.27 20.83 -8.62
C ARG A 269 -3.74 20.60 -8.29
N LEU A 270 -4.28 19.39 -8.48
CA LEU A 270 -5.67 19.07 -8.17
C LEU A 270 -6.00 19.24 -6.69
N ILE A 271 -5.13 18.76 -5.80
CA ILE A 271 -5.34 18.81 -4.34
C ILE A 271 -5.27 20.25 -3.84
N PHE A 272 -4.27 21.03 -4.27
CA PHE A 272 -4.09 22.40 -3.78
C PHE A 272 -5.04 23.42 -4.42
N THR A 273 -5.63 23.13 -5.58
CA THR A 273 -6.60 24.03 -6.23
C THR A 273 -8.05 23.79 -5.79
N ASN A 274 -8.40 22.57 -5.36
CA ASN A 274 -9.76 22.23 -5.00
C ASN A 274 -9.93 22.07 -3.49
N ARG A 275 -10.83 22.87 -2.90
CA ARG A 275 -11.21 22.74 -1.48
C ARG A 275 -11.74 21.33 -1.12
N ALA A 276 -12.30 20.62 -2.09
CA ALA A 276 -12.77 19.25 -1.91
C ALA A 276 -11.64 18.24 -1.64
N PHE A 277 -10.38 18.60 -1.96
CA PHE A 277 -9.24 17.68 -1.88
C PHE A 277 -8.09 18.17 -0.99
N VAL A 278 -7.97 19.48 -0.74
CA VAL A 278 -6.86 20.05 0.05
C VAL A 278 -6.69 19.41 1.44
N TRP A 279 -7.80 18.98 2.05
CA TRP A 279 -7.84 18.34 3.36
C TRP A 279 -7.39 16.87 3.35
N LEU A 280 -7.34 16.22 2.17
CA LEU A 280 -6.86 14.85 2.02
C LEU A 280 -5.37 14.74 2.33
N LEU A 281 -4.58 15.78 2.09
CA LEU A 281 -3.16 15.76 2.39
C LEU A 281 -2.88 15.43 3.88
N PRO A 282 -3.39 16.19 4.86
CA PRO A 282 -3.25 15.83 6.26
C PRO A 282 -4.02 14.56 6.64
N SER A 283 -5.27 14.40 6.18
CA SER A 283 -6.11 13.27 6.58
C SER A 283 -5.73 11.92 5.99
N TYR A 284 -4.95 11.89 4.89
CA TYR A 284 -4.50 10.67 4.24
C TYR A 284 -2.99 10.48 4.43
N ALA A 285 -2.16 11.40 3.92
CA ALA A 285 -0.72 11.18 3.86
C ALA A 285 -0.05 11.26 5.24
N ILE A 286 -0.45 12.23 6.07
CA ILE A 286 0.10 12.37 7.44
C ILE A 286 -0.43 11.23 8.33
N ALA A 287 -1.72 10.90 8.24
CA ALA A 287 -2.30 9.77 8.98
C ALA A 287 -1.59 8.44 8.65
N LEU A 288 -1.39 8.15 7.36
CA LEU A 288 -0.68 6.94 6.90
C LEU A 288 0.76 6.91 7.42
N TYR A 289 1.44 8.06 7.39
CA TYR A 289 2.78 8.20 7.96
C TYR A 289 2.80 7.85 9.45
N LEU A 290 1.92 8.44 10.26
CA LEU A 290 1.91 8.22 11.71
C LEU A 290 1.63 6.77 12.07
N HIS A 291 0.68 6.15 11.38
CA HIS A 291 0.36 4.75 11.55
C HIS A 291 1.57 3.86 11.26
N ARG A 292 2.22 4.08 10.10
CA ARG A 292 3.41 3.30 9.73
C ARG A 292 4.61 3.59 10.62
N PHE A 293 4.77 4.82 11.09
CA PHE A 293 5.81 5.19 12.03
C PHE A 293 5.59 4.55 13.41
N LEU A 294 4.33 4.44 13.85
CA LEU A 294 3.95 3.76 15.08
C LEU A 294 4.36 2.28 15.04
N GLU A 295 4.01 1.57 13.97
CA GLU A 295 4.30 0.15 13.78
C GLU A 295 5.78 -0.14 13.55
N ASN A 296 6.43 0.65 12.68
CA ASN A 296 7.74 0.31 12.15
C ASN A 296 8.91 1.00 12.88
N SER A 297 8.64 2.04 13.66
CA SER A 297 9.67 2.77 14.41
C SER A 297 9.40 2.77 15.92
N LEU A 298 8.24 3.24 16.37
CA LEU A 298 7.96 3.37 17.81
C LEU A 298 7.79 2.01 18.51
N ALA A 299 7.05 1.06 17.93
CA ALA A 299 6.89 -0.27 18.52
C ALA A 299 8.24 -1.02 18.65
N PRO A 300 9.12 -1.06 17.63
CA PRO A 300 10.49 -1.58 17.78
C PRO A 300 11.32 -0.82 18.81
N ALA A 301 11.22 0.51 18.87
CA ALA A 301 11.94 1.31 19.85
C ALA A 301 11.52 0.99 21.29
N PHE A 302 10.22 0.92 21.53
CA PHE A 302 9.67 0.55 22.83
C PHE A 302 10.10 -0.88 23.20
N ALA A 303 9.92 -1.86 22.32
CA ALA A 303 10.29 -3.25 22.60
C ALA A 303 11.80 -3.40 22.89
N LYS A 304 12.66 -2.78 22.07
CA LYS A 304 14.11 -2.92 22.21
C LYS A 304 14.67 -2.16 23.41
N ARG A 305 14.26 -0.90 23.62
CA ARG A 305 14.89 -0.01 24.62
C ARG A 305 14.15 0.05 25.95
N THR A 306 12.87 -0.30 25.96
CA THR A 306 12.06 -0.28 27.18
C THR A 306 11.80 -1.69 27.70
N LEU A 307 11.39 -2.62 26.81
CA LEU A 307 11.15 -4.01 27.20
C LEU A 307 12.40 -4.89 27.16
N THR A 308 13.52 -4.39 26.60
CA THR A 308 14.80 -5.11 26.41
C THR A 308 14.74 -6.33 25.48
N VAL A 309 13.57 -6.66 24.92
CA VAL A 309 13.34 -7.82 24.05
C VAL A 309 12.76 -7.34 22.71
N SER A 310 13.61 -7.30 21.68
CA SER A 310 13.25 -6.85 20.32
C SER A 310 12.08 -7.66 19.71
N ALA A 311 12.02 -8.96 19.99
CA ALA A 311 10.98 -9.87 19.49
C ALA A 311 9.56 -9.40 19.82
N TRP A 312 9.36 -8.80 21.01
CA TRP A 312 8.03 -8.38 21.47
C TRP A 312 7.44 -7.22 20.67
N SER A 313 8.24 -6.53 19.84
CA SER A 313 7.71 -5.58 18.86
C SER A 313 6.66 -6.21 17.94
N GLN A 314 6.82 -7.50 17.61
CA GLN A 314 5.90 -8.21 16.74
C GLN A 314 4.59 -8.61 17.41
N ILE A 315 4.57 -8.73 18.74
CA ILE A 315 3.31 -8.85 19.50
C ILE A 315 2.54 -7.53 19.42
N ILE A 316 3.24 -6.41 19.58
CA ILE A 316 2.66 -5.06 19.48
C ILE A 316 2.10 -4.81 18.08
N VAL A 317 2.87 -5.11 17.04
CA VAL A 317 2.43 -5.05 15.63
C VAL A 317 1.28 -6.01 15.35
N GLY A 318 1.26 -7.20 15.96
CA GLY A 318 0.12 -8.12 15.88
C GLY A 318 -1.18 -7.52 16.40
N GLY A 319 -1.12 -6.72 17.47
CA GLY A 319 -2.26 -5.91 17.94
C GLY A 319 -2.70 -4.87 16.92
N SER A 320 -1.75 -4.24 16.22
CA SER A 320 -2.01 -3.29 15.14
C SER A 320 -2.75 -3.95 13.96
N ASN A 321 -2.24 -5.06 13.44
CA ASN A 321 -2.86 -5.83 12.35
C ASN A 321 -4.29 -6.29 12.73
N PHE A 322 -4.50 -6.67 13.98
CA PHE A 322 -5.83 -7.01 14.48
C PHE A 322 -6.77 -5.79 14.51
N GLY A 323 -6.26 -4.61 14.87
CA GLY A 323 -7.00 -3.36 14.74
C GLY A 323 -7.39 -3.05 13.29
N GLU A 324 -6.47 -3.22 12.33
CA GLU A 324 -6.76 -3.03 10.90
C GLU A 324 -7.91 -3.94 10.44
N LEU A 325 -7.89 -5.22 10.84
CA LEU A 325 -8.98 -6.18 10.61
C LEU A 325 -10.33 -5.66 11.13
N LEU A 326 -10.36 -5.15 12.37
CA LEU A 326 -11.59 -4.61 12.97
C LEU A 326 -12.06 -3.33 12.26
N GLY A 327 -11.14 -2.47 11.82
CA GLY A 327 -11.44 -1.25 11.06
C GLY A 327 -12.11 -1.57 9.73
N ALA A 328 -11.50 -2.46 8.93
CA ALA A 328 -12.05 -2.92 7.67
C ALA A 328 -13.43 -3.58 7.84
N LEU A 329 -13.58 -4.45 8.85
CA LEU A 329 -14.85 -5.08 9.18
C LEU A 329 -15.93 -4.07 9.58
N SER A 330 -15.55 -3.05 10.34
CA SER A 330 -16.48 -2.00 10.80
C SER A 330 -17.01 -1.17 9.63
N VAL A 331 -16.15 -0.77 8.68
CA VAL A 331 -16.58 -0.08 7.45
C VAL A 331 -17.51 -0.96 6.62
N PHE A 332 -17.19 -2.25 6.49
CA PHE A 332 -18.04 -3.19 5.75
C PHE A 332 -19.45 -3.29 6.38
N LEU A 333 -19.53 -3.45 7.70
CA LEU A 333 -20.80 -3.60 8.42
C LEU A 333 -21.61 -2.30 8.52
N LEU A 334 -20.93 -1.15 8.57
CA LEU A 334 -21.55 0.16 8.79
C LEU A 334 -21.62 1.02 7.52
N SER A 335 -21.33 0.46 6.35
CA SER A 335 -21.29 1.21 5.08
C SER A 335 -22.58 1.98 4.77
N ASP A 336 -23.75 1.43 5.12
CA ASP A 336 -25.04 2.11 4.93
C ASP A 336 -25.32 3.19 5.99
N SER A 337 -24.68 3.09 7.17
CA SER A 337 -24.88 4.01 8.31
C SER A 337 -23.88 5.17 8.31
N VAL A 338 -22.67 4.94 7.81
CA VAL A 338 -21.57 5.92 7.77
C VAL A 338 -21.14 6.13 6.31
N PRO A 339 -21.86 6.99 5.56
CA PRO A 339 -21.63 7.16 4.12
C PRO A 339 -20.40 8.01 3.79
N THR A 340 -19.87 8.78 4.75
CA THR A 340 -18.70 9.66 4.52
C THR A 340 -17.51 9.23 5.35
N PRO A 341 -16.28 9.57 4.93
CA PRO A 341 -15.08 9.17 5.65
C PRO A 341 -14.83 9.96 6.95
N LEU A 342 -15.54 11.07 7.20
CA LEU A 342 -15.22 11.97 8.31
C LEU A 342 -15.31 11.32 9.70
N PRO A 343 -16.33 10.52 10.06
CA PRO A 343 -16.38 9.88 11.38
C PRO A 343 -15.16 9.01 11.65
N TRP A 344 -14.70 8.26 10.64
CA TRP A 344 -13.55 7.37 10.76
C TRP A 344 -12.25 8.14 10.96
N ILE A 345 -12.02 9.20 10.18
CA ILE A 345 -10.82 10.03 10.30
C ILE A 345 -10.79 10.80 11.62
N ARG A 346 -11.95 11.25 12.11
CA ARG A 346 -12.03 11.91 13.42
C ARG A 346 -11.74 10.94 14.55
N PHE A 347 -12.28 9.73 14.46
CA PHE A 347 -11.98 8.66 15.40
C PHE A 347 -10.49 8.31 15.36
N ASP A 348 -9.90 8.13 14.18
CA ASP A 348 -8.47 7.91 13.97
C ASP A 348 -7.63 9.02 14.64
N ALA A 349 -7.91 10.28 14.31
CA ALA A 349 -7.19 11.43 14.86
C ALA A 349 -7.20 11.43 16.40
N VAL A 350 -8.35 11.17 17.03
CA VAL A 350 -8.45 11.11 18.48
C VAL A 350 -7.72 9.88 19.03
N ALA A 351 -7.89 8.72 18.40
CA ALA A 351 -7.27 7.46 18.80
C ALA A 351 -5.73 7.54 18.81
N LEU A 352 -5.12 8.31 17.91
CA LEU A 352 -3.67 8.56 17.89
C LEU A 352 -3.12 9.07 19.24
N ASN A 353 -3.93 9.74 20.08
CA ASN A 353 -3.47 10.18 21.41
C ASN A 353 -3.27 9.02 22.40
N ILE A 354 -3.78 7.82 22.11
CA ILE A 354 -3.52 6.64 22.94
C ILE A 354 -2.02 6.34 23.01
N VAL A 355 -1.20 6.80 22.05
CA VAL A 355 0.27 6.66 22.07
C VAL A 355 0.91 7.28 23.31
N TRP A 356 0.25 8.21 24.02
CA TRP A 356 0.68 8.70 25.34
C TRP A 356 0.83 7.62 26.42
N ILE A 357 0.25 6.44 26.22
CA ILE A 357 0.48 5.30 27.12
C ILE A 357 1.93 4.80 27.07
N LEU A 358 2.66 4.98 25.96
CA LEU A 358 4.04 4.51 25.83
C LEU A 358 4.99 5.15 26.86
N PRO A 359 5.10 6.49 26.98
CA PRO A 359 5.96 7.08 28.00
C PRO A 359 5.49 6.80 29.43
N ALA A 360 4.19 6.62 29.65
CA ALA A 360 3.65 6.24 30.96
C ALA A 360 4.07 4.81 31.34
N PHE A 361 3.92 3.87 30.41
CA PHE A 361 4.32 2.48 30.62
C PHE A 361 5.83 2.35 30.76
N ALA A 362 6.62 3.12 29.99
CA ALA A 362 8.07 3.08 30.07
C ALA A 362 8.65 3.33 31.47
N LYS A 363 7.91 4.01 32.35
CA LYS A 363 8.32 4.29 33.74
C LYS A 363 8.08 3.13 34.72
N ILE A 364 7.11 2.26 34.43
CA ILE A 364 6.59 1.24 35.36
C ILE A 364 6.83 -0.19 34.87
N VAL A 365 7.23 -0.32 33.62
CA VAL A 365 7.34 -1.59 32.91
C VAL A 365 8.39 -2.50 33.53
N THR A 366 8.08 -3.79 33.55
CA THR A 366 8.99 -4.85 33.92
C THR A 366 9.31 -5.68 32.68
N ASN A 367 10.36 -6.51 32.74
CA ASN A 367 10.73 -7.41 31.65
C ASN A 367 9.77 -8.62 31.58
N ASP A 368 8.49 -8.35 31.29
CA ASP A 368 7.41 -9.33 31.19
C ASP A 368 6.64 -9.10 29.87
N VAL A 369 6.43 -10.18 29.11
CA VAL A 369 5.68 -10.20 27.86
C VAL A 369 4.26 -9.66 28.01
N ARG A 370 3.68 -9.70 29.21
CA ARG A 370 2.36 -9.11 29.51
C ARG A 370 2.30 -7.61 29.15
N TRP A 371 3.41 -6.89 29.26
CA TRP A 371 3.47 -5.48 28.87
C TRP A 371 3.37 -5.29 27.36
N ALA A 372 3.99 -6.17 26.57
CA ALA A 372 3.84 -6.15 25.12
C ALA A 372 2.38 -6.36 24.70
N TRP A 373 1.67 -7.30 25.35
CA TRP A 373 0.23 -7.51 25.12
C TRP A 373 -0.64 -6.32 25.54
N LYS A 374 -0.33 -5.67 26.66
CA LYS A 374 -1.03 -4.44 27.07
C LYS A 374 -0.88 -3.33 26.03
N VAL A 375 0.32 -3.12 25.50
CA VAL A 375 0.58 -2.14 24.43
C VAL A 375 -0.13 -2.57 23.14
N ALA A 376 -0.09 -3.86 22.78
CA ALA A 376 -0.78 -4.40 21.61
C ALA A 376 -2.29 -4.08 21.64
N VAL A 377 -2.96 -4.28 22.79
CA VAL A 377 -4.38 -3.93 22.98
C VAL A 377 -4.62 -2.43 22.84
N CYS A 378 -3.70 -1.58 23.29
CA CYS A 378 -3.81 -0.13 23.14
C CYS A 378 -3.64 0.31 21.67
N PHE A 379 -2.93 -0.46 20.84
CA PHE A 379 -2.75 -0.14 19.42
C PHE A 379 -3.96 -0.52 18.57
N VAL A 380 -4.77 -1.51 18.99
CA VAL A 380 -6.01 -1.92 18.30
C VAL A 380 -6.90 -0.74 17.89
N PRO A 381 -7.32 0.19 18.78
CA PRO A 381 -8.18 1.31 18.40
C PRO A 381 -7.51 2.30 17.44
N ILE A 382 -6.19 2.48 17.54
CA ILE A 382 -5.43 3.35 16.63
C ILE A 382 -5.53 2.77 15.22
N SER A 383 -5.14 1.51 15.06
CA SER A 383 -5.09 0.83 13.76
C SER A 383 -6.47 0.59 13.17
N MET A 384 -7.49 0.39 14.02
CA MET A 384 -8.90 0.35 13.62
C MET A 384 -9.34 1.67 13.01
N GLY A 385 -9.01 2.80 13.64
CA GLY A 385 -9.34 4.12 13.12
C GLY A 385 -8.67 4.38 11.79
N TRP A 386 -7.38 4.10 11.71
CA TRP A 386 -6.59 4.21 10.49
C TRP A 386 -7.19 3.39 9.33
N ALA A 387 -7.38 2.07 9.52
CA ALA A 387 -7.86 1.20 8.44
C ALA A 387 -9.28 1.58 7.97
N ALA A 388 -10.16 1.96 8.91
CA ALA A 388 -11.48 2.46 8.55
C ALA A 388 -11.41 3.80 7.78
N GLY A 389 -10.49 4.67 8.16
CA GLY A 389 -10.16 5.91 7.48
C GLY A 389 -9.69 5.68 6.04
N ASP A 390 -8.70 4.81 5.83
CA ASP A 390 -8.11 4.55 4.50
C ASP A 390 -9.14 3.98 3.50
N VAL A 391 -9.92 2.98 3.92
CA VAL A 391 -10.96 2.37 3.07
C VAL A 391 -12.02 3.40 2.70
N SER A 392 -12.49 4.21 3.66
CA SER A 392 -13.53 5.21 3.42
C SER A 392 -13.03 6.42 2.63
N LEU A 393 -11.77 6.85 2.83
CA LEU A 393 -11.12 7.92 2.06
C LEU A 393 -10.94 7.52 0.60
N THR A 394 -10.47 6.30 0.35
CA THR A 394 -10.28 5.80 -1.01
C THR A 394 -11.61 5.77 -1.77
N ALA A 395 -12.68 5.27 -1.13
CA ALA A 395 -14.02 5.29 -1.70
C ALA A 395 -14.52 6.73 -1.97
N TYR A 396 -14.26 7.66 -1.05
CA TYR A 396 -14.59 9.08 -1.24
C TYR A 396 -13.86 9.68 -2.45
N ILE A 397 -12.53 9.49 -2.57
CA ILE A 397 -11.73 10.02 -3.67
C ILE A 397 -12.24 9.50 -5.02
N GLN A 398 -12.52 8.19 -5.10
CA GLN A 398 -13.09 7.55 -6.29
C GLN A 398 -14.43 8.16 -6.69
N SER A 399 -15.36 8.29 -5.73
CA SER A 399 -16.69 8.87 -6.00
C SER A 399 -16.61 10.35 -6.41
N ALA A 400 -15.85 11.17 -5.68
CA ALA A 400 -15.73 12.60 -5.93
C ALA A 400 -15.10 12.89 -7.30
N LEU A 401 -14.13 12.09 -7.75
CA LEU A 401 -13.47 12.29 -9.03
C LEU A 401 -14.28 11.74 -10.21
N THR A 402 -15.12 10.73 -10.00
CA THR A 402 -16.06 10.24 -11.03
C THR A 402 -17.07 11.33 -11.41
N ASP A 403 -17.46 12.15 -10.45
CA ASP A 403 -18.34 13.31 -10.66
C ASP A 403 -17.62 14.52 -11.27
N SER A 404 -16.28 14.49 -11.38
CA SER A 404 -15.50 15.57 -11.97
C SER A 404 -15.32 15.39 -13.48
N HIS A 405 -15.70 16.40 -14.28
CA HIS A 405 -15.39 16.43 -15.71
C HIS A 405 -13.90 16.72 -16.01
N PHE A 406 -12.97 16.26 -15.17
CA PHE A 406 -11.54 16.48 -15.38
C PHE A 406 -11.02 15.55 -16.48
N LYS A 407 -10.52 16.13 -17.58
CA LYS A 407 -9.90 15.39 -18.69
C LYS A 407 -8.46 15.87 -18.87
N HIS A 408 -7.50 14.99 -18.64
CA HIS A 408 -6.09 15.16 -19.03
C HIS A 408 -5.73 14.12 -20.10
N PRO A 409 -4.95 14.46 -21.13
CA PRO A 409 -4.66 13.55 -22.24
C PRO A 409 -3.93 12.27 -21.79
N THR A 410 -3.03 12.38 -20.82
CA THR A 410 -2.05 11.35 -20.43
C THR A 410 -2.31 10.71 -19.06
N VAL A 411 -3.05 11.38 -18.16
CA VAL A 411 -3.14 11.04 -16.73
C VAL A 411 -4.60 10.98 -16.28
N SER A 412 -4.97 9.99 -15.47
CA SER A 412 -6.29 9.92 -14.84
C SER A 412 -6.37 10.81 -13.59
N ALA A 413 -7.52 11.42 -13.30
CA ALA A 413 -7.67 12.27 -12.12
C ALA A 413 -7.48 11.50 -10.81
N LEU A 414 -8.05 10.28 -10.75
CA LEU A 414 -7.89 9.35 -9.62
C LEU A 414 -6.42 8.99 -9.40
N GLY A 415 -5.74 8.61 -10.48
CA GLY A 415 -4.32 8.31 -10.47
C GLY A 415 -3.45 9.44 -9.98
N ALA A 416 -3.72 10.64 -10.47
CA ALA A 416 -2.99 11.83 -10.09
C ALA A 416 -3.09 12.09 -8.58
N VAL A 417 -4.32 12.11 -8.04
CA VAL A 417 -4.58 12.37 -6.61
C VAL A 417 -3.92 11.30 -5.74
N MET A 418 -4.12 10.01 -6.04
CA MET A 418 -3.55 8.92 -5.25
C MET A 418 -2.02 8.87 -5.35
N ALA A 419 -1.44 9.04 -6.55
CA ALA A 419 0.00 9.07 -6.74
C ALA A 419 0.66 10.20 -5.93
N PHE A 420 0.07 11.40 -5.92
CA PHE A 420 0.58 12.50 -5.10
C PHE A 420 0.49 12.22 -3.60
N LEU A 421 -0.65 11.71 -3.11
CA LEU A 421 -0.82 11.40 -1.69
C LEU A 421 0.15 10.32 -1.21
N TYR A 422 0.32 9.24 -1.97
CA TYR A 422 1.27 8.17 -1.64
C TYR A 422 2.72 8.64 -1.74
N ALA A 423 3.10 9.37 -2.80
CA ALA A 423 4.45 9.90 -2.93
C ALA A 423 4.79 10.86 -1.76
N THR A 424 3.83 11.68 -1.35
CA THR A 424 3.99 12.58 -0.21
C THR A 424 4.16 11.79 1.09
N TYR A 425 3.33 10.78 1.34
CA TYR A 425 3.50 9.88 2.49
C TYR A 425 4.89 9.25 2.52
N ILE A 426 5.35 8.67 1.41
CA ILE A 426 6.65 7.97 1.36
C ILE A 426 7.80 8.94 1.64
N ALA A 427 7.76 10.13 1.05
CA ALA A 427 8.77 11.16 1.28
C ALA A 427 8.77 11.62 2.75
N VAL A 428 7.60 11.92 3.31
CA VAL A 428 7.45 12.33 4.71
C VAL A 428 7.92 11.22 5.65
N ASN A 429 7.51 9.99 5.40
CA ASN A 429 7.88 8.84 6.23
C ASN A 429 9.39 8.56 6.18
N ALA A 430 10.02 8.61 5.02
CA ALA A 430 11.45 8.40 4.88
C ALA A 430 12.27 9.47 5.63
N VAL A 431 11.86 10.75 5.51
CA VAL A 431 12.55 11.87 6.17
C VAL A 431 12.29 11.86 7.68
N LEU A 432 11.03 11.86 8.09
CA LEU A 432 10.66 11.97 9.51
C LEU A 432 11.06 10.73 10.31
N SER A 433 10.93 9.52 9.76
CA SER A 433 11.37 8.31 10.49
C SER A 433 12.86 8.35 10.80
N THR A 434 13.68 8.83 9.85
CA THR A 434 15.12 8.98 10.04
C THR A 434 15.44 10.08 11.06
N VAL A 435 14.81 11.25 10.94
CA VAL A 435 15.05 12.40 11.82
C VAL A 435 14.58 12.13 13.25
N LEU A 436 13.39 11.57 13.42
CA LEU A 436 12.83 11.23 14.74
C LEU A 436 13.55 10.01 15.34
N GLY A 437 14.02 9.07 14.51
CA GLY A 437 14.91 7.99 14.94
C GLY A 437 16.19 8.54 15.59
N LYS A 438 16.77 9.62 15.04
CA LYS A 438 17.92 10.31 15.63
C LYS A 438 17.62 10.93 16.99
N VAL A 439 16.39 11.41 17.20
CA VAL A 439 15.96 11.92 18.51
C VAL A 439 15.92 10.79 19.54
N ILE A 440 15.38 9.62 19.17
CA ILE A 440 15.35 8.43 20.04
C ILE A 440 16.76 7.95 20.36
N ASP A 441 17.63 7.83 19.35
CA ASP A 441 19.01 7.38 19.54
C ASP A 441 19.80 8.31 20.47
N LYS A 442 19.67 9.64 20.29
CA LYS A 442 20.34 10.64 21.15
C LYS A 442 19.87 10.60 22.59
N ASP A 443 18.57 10.43 22.81
CA ASP A 443 18.00 10.33 24.16
C ASP A 443 18.52 9.08 24.88
N PHE A 444 18.59 7.96 24.14
CA PHE A 444 19.18 6.73 24.67
C PHE A 444 20.68 6.89 25.00
N GLU A 445 21.46 7.54 24.14
CA GLU A 445 22.88 7.78 24.39
C GLU A 445 23.10 8.68 25.63
N ALA A 446 22.25 9.68 25.83
CA ALA A 446 22.36 10.61 26.96
C ALA A 446 21.87 10.02 28.28
N HIS A 447 20.80 9.23 28.28
CA HIS A 447 20.09 8.83 29.51
C HIS A 447 19.96 7.32 29.71
N ASN A 448 20.45 6.50 28.77
CA ASN A 448 20.28 5.05 28.73
C ASN A 448 18.80 4.58 28.82
N ASN A 449 17.87 5.47 28.46
CA ASN A 449 16.44 5.23 28.36
C ASN A 449 15.85 6.12 27.27
N ILE A 450 14.59 5.88 26.90
CA ILE A 450 13.91 6.63 25.82
C ILE A 450 12.65 7.36 26.31
N ILE A 451 12.54 7.66 27.60
CA ILE A 451 11.27 8.19 28.15
C ILE A 451 10.97 9.57 27.57
N ASN A 452 11.97 10.45 27.50
CA ASN A 452 11.80 11.81 26.98
C ASN A 452 11.47 11.78 25.48
N SER A 453 12.16 10.93 24.72
CA SER A 453 11.87 10.73 23.30
C SER A 453 10.50 10.10 23.08
N LEU A 454 10.03 9.16 23.91
CA LEU A 454 8.64 8.67 23.85
C LEU A 454 7.62 9.78 24.14
N GLN A 455 7.92 10.70 25.06
CA GLN A 455 7.05 11.86 25.31
C GLN A 455 7.02 12.83 24.13
N MET A 456 8.18 13.15 23.54
CA MET A 456 8.27 14.12 22.45
C MET A 456 7.81 13.54 21.10
N VAL A 457 8.32 12.36 20.75
CA VAL A 457 8.10 11.68 19.46
C VAL A 457 6.80 10.88 19.46
N GLY A 458 6.46 10.20 20.57
CA GLY A 458 5.22 9.44 20.69
C GLY A 458 4.05 10.31 21.18
N GLY A 459 4.25 11.15 22.17
CA GLY A 459 3.20 12.00 22.73
C GLY A 459 2.97 13.29 21.93
N VAL A 460 3.87 14.26 22.05
CA VAL A 460 3.70 15.62 21.51
C VAL A 460 3.51 15.59 19.99
N HIS A 461 4.36 14.89 19.25
CA HIS A 461 4.25 14.80 17.80
C HIS A 461 2.90 14.22 17.34
N PHE A 462 2.41 13.13 17.96
CA PHE A 462 1.10 12.56 17.63
C PHE A 462 -0.06 13.47 18.06
N THR A 463 0.04 14.20 19.18
CA THR A 463 -0.99 15.17 19.58
C THR A 463 -1.07 16.38 18.64
N VAL A 464 0.08 16.89 18.18
CA VAL A 464 0.13 17.94 17.15
C VAL A 464 -0.51 17.41 15.87
N ALA A 465 -0.16 16.20 15.45
CA ALA A 465 -0.74 15.61 14.25
C ALA A 465 -2.24 15.32 14.38
N CYS A 466 -2.70 14.82 15.53
CA CYS A 466 -4.12 14.69 15.86
C CYS A 466 -4.84 16.03 15.63
N THR A 467 -4.29 17.12 16.16
CA THR A 467 -4.89 18.45 16.00
C THR A 467 -4.95 18.87 14.52
N VAL A 468 -3.88 18.63 13.76
CA VAL A 468 -3.81 18.95 12.32
C VAL A 468 -4.82 18.13 11.51
N ILE A 469 -4.88 16.81 11.73
CA ILE A 469 -5.81 15.90 11.05
C ILE A 469 -7.24 16.23 11.44
N LEU A 470 -7.52 16.44 12.74
CA LEU A 470 -8.86 16.76 13.20
C LEU A 470 -9.32 18.11 12.63
N ALA A 471 -8.47 19.13 12.64
CA ALA A 471 -8.75 20.42 12.04
C ALA A 471 -9.03 20.32 10.53
N SER A 472 -8.27 19.48 9.80
CA SER A 472 -8.49 19.29 8.36
C SER A 472 -9.85 18.66 8.05
N THR A 473 -10.40 17.83 8.94
CA THR A 473 -11.74 17.25 8.75
C THR A 473 -12.85 18.29 8.69
N PHE A 474 -12.63 19.54 9.13
CA PHE A 474 -13.64 20.61 9.07
C PHE A 474 -13.58 21.46 7.80
N ILE A 475 -12.57 21.26 6.95
CA ILE A 475 -12.40 22.00 5.69
C ILE A 475 -13.48 21.66 4.64
N PRO A 476 -13.89 20.39 4.43
CA PRO A 476 -14.88 20.04 3.41
C PRO A 476 -16.22 20.73 3.62
N LYS A 477 -16.95 21.00 2.54
CA LYS A 477 -18.31 21.56 2.65
C LYS A 477 -19.25 20.53 3.28
N GLY A 478 -20.01 20.95 4.28
CA GLY A 478 -20.92 20.07 5.04
C GLY A 478 -20.25 19.32 6.20
N ALA A 479 -18.96 19.54 6.44
CA ALA A 479 -18.19 18.79 7.41
C ALA A 479 -18.52 19.06 8.88
N PHE A 480 -19.24 20.12 9.24
CA PHE A 480 -19.55 20.41 10.65
C PHE A 480 -20.48 19.37 11.30
N SER A 481 -21.21 18.59 10.51
CA SER A 481 -21.94 17.42 11.04
C SER A 481 -20.95 16.32 11.42
N PHE A 482 -21.24 15.56 12.48
CA PHE A 482 -20.43 14.40 12.86
C PHE A 482 -20.37 13.37 11.72
N ASN A 483 -21.53 13.03 11.14
CA ASN A 483 -21.71 12.09 10.04
C ASN A 483 -22.52 12.75 8.91
N PRO A 484 -21.88 13.55 8.03
CA PRO A 484 -22.58 14.16 6.91
C PRO A 484 -23.01 13.10 5.88
N LYS A 485 -24.12 13.36 5.17
CA LYS A 485 -24.61 12.46 4.11
C LYS A 485 -23.86 12.61 2.78
N SER A 486 -23.23 13.76 2.55
CA SER A 486 -22.37 14.01 1.39
C SER A 486 -21.36 15.09 1.72
N LEU A 487 -20.20 15.04 1.05
CA LEU A 487 -19.16 16.05 1.09
C LEU A 487 -19.17 16.76 -0.26
N GLY A 488 -19.24 18.10 -0.27
CA GLY A 488 -19.66 18.89 -1.43
C GLY A 488 -19.06 18.52 -2.80
N SER A 489 -19.85 18.70 -3.88
CA SER A 489 -19.45 18.33 -5.25
C SER A 489 -18.46 19.31 -5.89
N ILE A 490 -17.72 18.81 -6.88
CA ILE A 490 -16.83 19.61 -7.73
C ILE A 490 -17.72 20.45 -8.65
N LYS A 491 -17.98 21.71 -8.27
CA LYS A 491 -18.50 22.69 -9.23
C LYS A 491 -17.41 22.91 -10.27
N GLY A 492 -17.72 22.53 -11.51
CA GLY A 492 -16.80 22.52 -12.65
C GLY A 492 -15.83 23.69 -12.63
N SER A 493 -14.55 23.36 -12.47
CA SER A 493 -13.45 24.25 -12.80
C SER A 493 -13.71 24.73 -14.22
N ARG A 494 -13.98 26.03 -14.41
CA ARG A 494 -13.92 26.62 -15.76
C ARG A 494 -12.57 26.20 -16.34
N PRO A 495 -12.51 25.70 -17.58
CA PRO A 495 -11.23 25.43 -18.21
C PRO A 495 -10.46 26.75 -18.22
N THR A 496 -9.47 26.88 -17.34
CA THR A 496 -8.49 27.96 -17.43
C THR A 496 -7.91 27.86 -18.83
N ARG A 497 -8.02 28.95 -19.59
CA ARG A 497 -7.55 29.10 -20.98
C ARG A 497 -6.06 28.79 -21.16
N ASP A 498 -5.32 28.54 -20.08
CA ASP A 498 -3.90 28.22 -20.06
C ASP A 498 -3.59 26.74 -20.35
N LEU A 499 -4.59 25.91 -20.70
CA LEU A 499 -4.39 24.51 -21.11
C LEU A 499 -4.16 24.33 -22.62
N GLN A 500 -3.73 25.39 -23.31
CA GLN A 500 -3.22 25.36 -24.68
C GLN A 500 -1.89 26.14 -24.79
N LEU A 501 -0.80 25.63 -24.21
CA LEU A 501 0.60 26.06 -24.48
C LEU A 501 1.50 25.02 -23.79
N HIS A 502 2.42 24.26 -24.40
CA HIS A 502 3.14 24.35 -25.66
C HIS A 502 3.20 22.95 -26.31
N VAL A 503 2.78 22.84 -27.57
CA VAL A 503 3.36 21.84 -28.49
C VAL A 503 4.47 22.59 -29.22
N VAL A 504 5.72 22.31 -28.84
CA VAL A 504 6.88 22.74 -29.64
C VAL A 504 6.82 21.95 -30.95
N HIS A 505 6.81 22.68 -32.06
CA HIS A 505 6.88 22.16 -33.42
C HIS A 505 7.96 21.09 -33.59
N GLY A 506 7.60 20.01 -34.26
CA GLY A 506 8.51 18.95 -34.71
C GLY A 506 7.83 18.09 -35.77
N GLU A 507 7.98 18.55 -37.01
CA GLU A 507 7.85 17.85 -38.30
C GLU A 507 6.48 17.26 -38.70
N GLU A 508 5.95 17.85 -39.77
CA GLU A 508 4.91 17.34 -40.66
C GLU A 508 5.34 15.99 -41.25
N ASP A 509 4.43 15.01 -41.21
CA ASP A 509 4.37 13.94 -42.20
C ASP A 509 2.90 13.91 -42.69
N ASP A 510 2.68 14.61 -43.80
CA ASP A 510 1.52 14.49 -44.68
C ASP A 510 1.48 13.08 -45.28
N ASP A 511 0.40 12.29 -45.07
CA ASP A 511 -0.10 11.32 -46.08
C ASP A 511 -1.32 10.46 -45.70
N VAL A 512 -2.25 10.89 -44.82
CA VAL A 512 -3.44 10.04 -44.51
C VAL A 512 -4.80 10.75 -44.63
N SER A 513 -4.86 12.03 -45.01
CA SER A 513 -6.15 12.76 -45.03
C SER A 513 -6.92 12.76 -46.36
N GLN A 514 -6.40 12.14 -47.42
CA GLN A 514 -7.06 12.13 -48.74
C GLN A 514 -7.98 10.93 -49.00
N TYR A 515 -7.73 9.77 -48.40
CA TYR A 515 -8.51 8.54 -48.68
C TYR A 515 -9.88 8.48 -47.99
N GLU A 516 -10.09 9.23 -46.89
CA GLU A 516 -11.34 9.19 -46.12
C GLU A 516 -12.41 10.18 -46.61
N LYS A 517 -12.04 11.15 -47.46
CA LYS A 517 -12.98 12.16 -48.00
C LYS A 517 -13.67 11.73 -49.29
N GLU A 518 -13.12 10.81 -50.07
CA GLU A 518 -13.75 10.34 -51.32
C GLU A 518 -14.80 9.24 -51.12
N THR A 519 -14.71 8.46 -50.04
CA THR A 519 -15.68 7.37 -49.77
C THR A 519 -17.03 7.89 -49.22
N ILE A 520 -17.05 9.07 -48.59
CA ILE A 520 -18.26 9.64 -47.98
C ILE A 520 -19.11 10.42 -49.01
N VAL A 521 -18.49 10.94 -50.08
CA VAL A 521 -19.20 11.73 -51.12
C VAL A 521 -19.87 10.83 -52.18
N SER A 522 -19.38 9.61 -52.42
CA SER A 522 -19.98 8.67 -53.38
C SER A 522 -21.22 7.93 -52.83
N SER A 523 -21.35 7.79 -51.51
CA SER A 523 -22.47 7.10 -50.86
C SER A 523 -23.77 7.92 -50.78
N LEU A 524 -23.74 9.23 -51.06
CA LEU A 524 -24.88 10.13 -50.88
C LEU A 524 -25.57 10.54 -52.20
N ARG A 525 -25.24 9.91 -53.33
CA ARG A 525 -25.77 10.30 -54.66
C ARG A 525 -26.50 9.21 -55.45
N GLY A 526 -26.81 8.07 -54.84
CA GLY A 526 -27.41 6.93 -55.55
C GLY A 526 -28.72 6.44 -54.95
N ASP A 527 -29.78 7.26 -54.93
CA ASP A 527 -31.15 6.74 -54.77
C ASP A 527 -32.23 7.75 -55.22
N SER A 528 -32.38 7.94 -56.54
CA SER A 528 -33.60 8.48 -57.14
C SER A 528 -33.64 8.26 -58.67
N SER A 529 -34.07 7.08 -59.13
CA SER A 529 -34.66 6.89 -60.47
C SER A 529 -34.91 5.41 -60.75
N SER A 530 -36.10 4.90 -60.40
CA SER A 530 -36.65 3.67 -60.99
C SER A 530 -38.09 3.49 -60.54
N LYS A 531 -39.05 3.93 -61.37
CA LYS A 531 -40.42 3.39 -61.55
C LYS A 531 -41.30 4.39 -62.32
N SER A 532 -41.44 4.18 -63.63
CA SER A 532 -42.73 4.26 -64.34
C SER A 532 -42.54 3.93 -65.82
N ALA A 533 -43.02 2.75 -66.25
CA ALA A 533 -43.54 2.48 -67.59
C ALA A 533 -44.03 1.02 -67.66
N ALA A 534 -45.32 0.82 -67.44
CA ALA A 534 -46.05 -0.37 -67.87
C ALA A 534 -47.37 0.09 -68.54
N MET A 535 -47.38 -0.06 -69.87
CA MET A 535 -48.45 -0.40 -70.81
C MET A 535 -49.95 -0.08 -70.54
N VAL A 536 -50.53 0.45 -71.63
CA VAL A 536 -51.95 0.70 -72.02
C VAL A 536 -52.54 2.05 -71.62
#